data_AF-A0A0F9BWK5-F1
#
_entry.id   AF-A0A0F9BWK5-F1
#
_cell.length_a   1.000
_cell.length_b   1.000
_cell.length_c   1.000
_cell.angle_alpha   90.00
_cell.angle_beta   90.00
_cell.angle_gamma   90.00
#
_symmetry.space_group_name_H-M   'P 1'
#
loop_
_entity.id
_entity.type
_entity.pdbx_description
1 polymer ?
#
loop_
_entity_poly.entity_id
_entity_poly.type
_entity_poly.pdbx_seq_one_letter_code
_entity_poly.pdbx_strand_id
1 'polypeptide(L)'
;MWFRDWMKSQVERDRQYPPLKVLEHRIPLWPTIDAQSRFEEKVKLHQIARGQGIYPPCTPEERWARPDSWAVMKSGAKKAYRVFEEPALAKAMADSMSGYEVVYRPGENARCMGYCSVVDFCKQAKELGVVKRDG
;
A
#
# COMPACT_ATOMS: atom_id res chain seq x y z
N MET A 1 -23.37 2.24 8.18
CA MET A 1 -22.83 2.88 6.97
C MET A 1 -23.90 3.77 6.34
N TRP A 2 -23.59 5.04 6.13
CA TRP A 2 -24.49 6.03 5.51
C TRP A 2 -23.96 6.35 4.10
N PHE A 3 -24.73 6.03 3.07
CA PHE A 3 -24.34 6.25 1.67
C PHE A 3 -24.72 7.66 1.24
N ARG A 4 -23.71 8.49 0.94
CA ARG A 4 -23.90 9.91 0.56
C ARG A 4 -24.45 10.07 -0.85
N ASP A 5 -24.11 9.15 -1.73
CA ASP A 5 -24.42 9.09 -3.16
C ASP A 5 -25.60 8.16 -3.48
N TRP A 6 -26.36 7.73 -2.46
CA TRP A 6 -27.49 6.83 -2.66
C TRP A 6 -28.63 7.47 -3.46
N MET A 7 -29.12 6.77 -4.47
CA MET A 7 -30.26 7.19 -5.30
C MET A 7 -31.36 6.12 -5.35
N LYS A 8 -32.60 6.50 -5.03
CA LYS A 8 -33.77 5.60 -5.11
C LYS A 8 -33.93 4.97 -6.50
N SER A 9 -33.69 5.74 -7.56
CA SER A 9 -33.81 5.28 -8.95
C SER A 9 -32.78 4.22 -9.35
N GLN A 10 -31.63 4.15 -8.67
CA GLN A 10 -30.60 3.14 -8.95
C GLN A 10 -30.96 1.78 -8.34
N VAL A 11 -31.69 1.78 -7.22
CA VAL A 11 -32.18 0.56 -6.56
C VAL A 11 -33.04 -0.29 -7.50
N GLU A 12 -33.83 0.34 -8.37
CA GLU A 12 -34.68 -0.36 -9.33
C GLU A 12 -33.90 -0.91 -10.53
N ARG A 13 -32.73 -0.35 -10.84
CA ARG A 13 -31.96 -0.63 -12.06
C ARG A 13 -30.84 -1.65 -11.85
N ASP A 14 -30.18 -1.59 -10.69
CA ASP A 14 -29.05 -2.46 -10.37
C ASP A 14 -29.32 -3.24 -9.08
N ARG A 15 -29.40 -4.57 -9.22
CA ARG A 15 -29.63 -5.50 -8.10
C ARG A 15 -28.46 -5.54 -7.11
N GLN A 16 -27.27 -5.11 -7.52
CA GLN A 16 -26.09 -5.01 -6.65
C GLN A 16 -26.03 -3.67 -5.91
N TYR A 17 -26.87 -2.71 -6.27
CA TYR A 17 -26.92 -1.40 -5.60
C TYR A 17 -27.57 -1.52 -4.21
N PRO A 18 -27.06 -0.82 -3.19
CA PRO A 18 -27.62 -0.90 -1.83
C PRO A 18 -29.12 -0.56 -1.80
N PRO A 19 -29.99 -1.44 -1.25
CA PRO A 19 -31.43 -1.22 -1.26
C PRO A 19 -31.86 -0.08 -0.31
N LEU A 20 -31.06 0.19 0.72
CA LEU A 20 -31.32 1.24 1.72
C LEU A 20 -30.18 2.25 1.74
N LYS A 21 -30.53 3.52 1.92
CA LYS A 21 -29.58 4.63 2.10
C LYS A 21 -28.70 4.48 3.35
N VAL A 22 -29.21 3.76 4.35
CA VAL A 22 -28.51 3.46 5.59
C VAL A 22 -28.52 1.96 5.78
N LEU A 23 -27.33 1.37 5.92
CA LEU A 23 -27.17 -0.03 6.26
C LEU A 23 -26.42 -0.16 7.58
N GLU A 24 -26.87 -1.06 8.44
CA GLU A 24 -26.07 -1.48 9.58
C GLU A 24 -24.84 -2.24 9.08
N HIS A 25 -23.66 -1.87 9.58
CA HIS A 25 -22.43 -2.58 9.28
C HIS A 25 -21.76 -2.93 10.59
N ARG A 26 -21.71 -4.22 10.90
CA ARG A 26 -21.02 -4.72 12.08
C ARG A 26 -19.53 -4.72 11.79
N ILE A 27 -18.79 -3.87 12.48
CA ILE A 27 -17.33 -3.91 12.49
C ILE A 27 -16.92 -4.95 13.53
N PRO A 28 -16.36 -6.11 13.13
CA PRO A 28 -15.88 -7.06 14.11
C PRO A 28 -14.76 -6.43 14.92
N LEU A 29 -14.87 -6.50 16.25
CA LEU A 29 -13.76 -6.16 17.12
C LEU A 29 -12.69 -7.24 16.99
N TRP A 30 -11.43 -6.84 17.19
CA TRP A 30 -10.37 -7.83 17.34
C TRP A 30 -10.64 -8.70 18.56
N PRO A 31 -10.29 -10.00 18.52
CA PRO A 31 -10.28 -10.83 19.73
C PRO A 31 -9.48 -10.13 20.83
N THR A 32 -9.99 -10.14 22.06
CA THR A 32 -9.41 -9.41 23.19
C THR A 32 -7.96 -9.81 23.45
N ILE A 33 -7.66 -11.11 23.36
CA ILE A 33 -6.31 -11.65 23.57
C ILE A 33 -5.30 -11.14 22.53
N ASP A 34 -5.71 -11.07 21.26
CA ASP A 34 -4.85 -10.62 20.16
C ASP A 34 -4.61 -9.11 20.22
N ALA A 35 -5.64 -8.36 20.58
CA ALA A 35 -5.54 -6.91 20.74
C ALA A 35 -4.59 -6.55 21.88
N GLN A 36 -4.82 -7.10 23.08
CA GLN A 36 -4.01 -6.80 24.26
C GLN A 36 -2.53 -7.11 24.03
N SER A 37 -2.22 -8.32 23.53
CA SER A 37 -0.84 -8.74 23.28
C SER A 37 -0.13 -7.81 22.28
N ARG A 38 -0.81 -7.42 21.19
CA ARG A 38 -0.25 -6.49 20.20
C ARG A 38 0.01 -5.09 20.78
N PHE A 39 -0.89 -4.59 21.64
CA PHE A 39 -0.70 -3.31 22.29
C PHE A 39 0.45 -3.35 23.29
N GLU A 40 0.52 -4.38 24.14
CA GLU A 40 1.60 -4.56 25.11
C GLU A 40 2.96 -4.66 24.44
N GLU A 41 3.06 -5.42 23.34
CA GLU A 41 4.28 -5.51 22.54
C GLU A 41 4.72 -4.13 22.04
N LYS A 42 3.79 -3.35 21.45
CA LYS A 42 4.12 -2.00 20.98
C LYS A 42 4.55 -1.08 22.13
N VAL A 43 3.87 -1.10 23.27
CA VAL A 43 4.26 -0.31 24.45
C VAL A 43 5.66 -0.67 24.91
N LYS A 44 5.99 -1.96 24.97
CA LYS A 44 7.33 -2.44 25.32
C LYS A 44 8.41 -1.90 24.38
N LEU A 45 8.16 -1.92 23.06
CA LEU A 45 9.08 -1.36 22.08
C LEU A 45 9.32 0.15 22.31
N HIS A 46 8.27 0.91 22.63
CA HIS A 46 8.40 2.34 22.93
C HIS A 46 9.16 2.60 24.25
N GLN A 47 8.95 1.77 25.27
CA GLN A 47 9.69 1.86 26.54
C GLN A 47 11.19 1.57 26.34
N ILE A 48 11.53 0.53 25.58
CA ILE A 48 12.92 0.20 25.21
C ILE A 48 13.56 1.36 24.43
N ALA A 49 12.84 1.89 23.44
CA ALA A 49 13.30 3.05 22.67
C ALA A 49 13.58 4.27 23.55
N ARG A 50 12.71 4.54 24.54
CA ARG A 50 12.89 5.66 25.47
C ARG A 50 14.03 5.44 26.47
N GLY A 51 14.17 4.23 27.02
CA GLY A 51 15.13 3.94 28.09
C GLY A 51 16.53 3.63 27.59
N GLN A 52 16.66 2.98 26.43
CA GLN A 52 17.93 2.47 25.90
C GLN A 52 18.34 3.14 24.58
N GLY A 53 17.47 3.93 23.96
CA GLY A 53 17.73 4.52 22.64
C GLY A 53 17.79 3.49 21.51
N ILE A 54 17.25 2.28 21.72
CA ILE A 54 17.20 1.21 20.72
C ILE A 54 15.85 1.29 20.00
N TYR A 55 15.89 1.56 18.69
CA TYR A 55 14.70 1.66 17.84
C TYR A 55 14.71 0.50 16.83
N PRO A 56 13.81 -0.50 16.96
CA PRO A 56 13.74 -1.56 15.97
C PRO A 56 13.31 -1.00 14.59
N PRO A 57 13.79 -1.58 13.48
CA PRO A 57 13.36 -1.16 12.15
C PRO A 57 11.87 -1.46 11.92
N CYS A 58 11.20 -0.60 11.16
CA CYS A 58 9.83 -0.84 10.71
C CYS A 58 9.77 -2.03 9.75
N THR A 59 8.72 -2.84 9.86
CA THR A 59 8.50 -3.98 8.94
C THR A 59 8.18 -3.49 7.51
N PRO A 60 8.32 -4.33 6.47
CA PRO A 60 7.87 -3.98 5.12
C PRO A 60 6.40 -3.53 5.07
N GLU A 61 5.53 -4.20 5.81
CA GLU A 61 4.10 -3.88 5.92
C GLU A 61 3.91 -2.52 6.58
N GLU A 62 4.64 -2.23 7.65
CA GLU A 62 4.57 -0.93 8.33
C GLU A 62 5.09 0.23 7.47
N ARG A 63 6.02 -0.03 6.54
CA ARG A 63 6.56 0.95 5.59
C ARG A 63 5.70 1.11 4.34
N TRP A 64 4.70 0.26 4.16
CA TRP A 64 3.96 0.10 2.89
C TRP A 64 4.93 -0.16 1.74
N ALA A 65 5.89 -1.05 1.97
CA ALA A 65 6.91 -1.40 1.00
C ALA A 65 6.26 -2.13 -0.18
N ARG A 66 6.58 -1.70 -1.39
CA ARG A 66 6.22 -2.35 -2.64
C ARG A 66 7.51 -2.77 -3.35
N PRO A 67 7.58 -3.99 -3.89
CA PRO A 67 8.74 -4.42 -4.64
C PRO A 67 8.84 -3.66 -5.96
N ASP A 68 9.99 -3.83 -6.61
CA ASP A 68 10.18 -3.45 -8.00
C ASP A 68 9.10 -4.06 -8.90
N SER A 69 8.76 -3.34 -9.96
CA SER A 69 7.82 -3.85 -10.95
C SER A 69 8.21 -3.47 -12.37
N TRP A 70 7.78 -4.29 -13.32
CA TRP A 70 8.06 -4.14 -14.73
C TRP A 70 6.74 -4.07 -15.49
N ALA A 71 6.43 -2.89 -16.01
CA ALA A 71 5.22 -2.61 -16.75
C ALA A 71 5.44 -2.85 -18.25
N VAL A 72 4.71 -3.80 -18.83
CA VAL A 72 4.61 -3.97 -20.27
C VAL A 72 3.64 -2.93 -20.81
N MET A 73 4.11 -2.02 -21.64
CA MET A 73 3.36 -0.90 -22.17
C MET A 73 3.37 -0.96 -23.70
N LYS A 74 2.23 -0.64 -24.33
CA LYS A 74 2.23 -0.36 -25.76
C LYS A 74 2.90 1.00 -25.97
N SER A 75 3.73 1.12 -27.00
CA SER A 75 4.44 2.36 -27.32
C SER A 75 3.48 3.55 -27.34
N GLY A 76 3.76 4.57 -26.53
CA GLY A 76 2.93 5.78 -26.40
C GLY A 76 1.66 5.65 -25.55
N ALA A 77 1.39 4.49 -24.94
CA ALA A 77 0.22 4.30 -24.07
C ALA A 77 0.41 4.97 -22.71
N LYS A 78 -0.67 5.53 -22.15
CA LYS A 78 -0.68 6.10 -20.79
C LYS A 78 -0.81 5.05 -19.68
N LYS A 79 -1.22 3.83 -20.00
CA LYS A 79 -1.48 2.75 -19.04
C LYS A 79 -0.71 1.51 -19.45
N ALA A 80 -0.26 0.76 -18.43
CA ALA A 80 0.36 -0.52 -18.66
C ALA A 80 -0.69 -1.51 -19.18
N TYR A 81 -0.28 -2.35 -20.13
CA TYR A 81 -1.06 -3.51 -20.54
C TYR A 81 -1.03 -4.58 -19.44
N ARG A 82 0.15 -4.81 -18.87
CA ARG A 82 0.34 -5.70 -17.72
C ARG A 82 1.55 -5.28 -16.89
N VAL A 83 1.55 -5.62 -15.61
CA VAL A 83 2.68 -5.39 -14.68
C VAL A 83 3.13 -6.72 -14.12
N PHE A 84 4.43 -6.92 -14.03
CA PHE A 84 5.07 -8.10 -13.45
C PHE A 84 6.00 -7.70 -12.31
N GLU A 85 6.21 -8.60 -11.36
CA GLU A 85 7.25 -8.49 -10.33
C GLU A 85 8.56 -9.14 -10.77
N GLU A 86 8.60 -9.76 -11.94
CA GLU A 86 9.79 -10.43 -12.46
C GLU A 86 10.17 -9.90 -13.85
N PRO A 87 11.42 -9.39 -14.04
CA PRO A 87 11.85 -8.77 -15.29
C PRO A 87 11.80 -9.72 -16.48
N ALA A 88 12.15 -10.99 -16.27
CA ALA A 88 12.19 -11.99 -17.34
C ALA A 88 10.80 -12.24 -17.94
N LEU A 89 9.75 -12.25 -17.12
CA LEU A 89 8.37 -12.45 -17.58
C LEU A 89 7.85 -11.23 -18.36
N ALA A 90 8.15 -10.02 -17.88
CA ALA A 90 7.81 -8.80 -18.59
C ALA A 90 8.49 -8.74 -19.97
N LYS A 91 9.79 -9.09 -20.02
CA LYS A 91 10.56 -9.13 -21.26
C LYS A 91 10.02 -10.16 -22.24
N ALA A 92 9.79 -11.40 -21.80
CA ALA A 92 9.22 -12.44 -22.66
C ALA A 92 7.87 -12.02 -23.26
N MET A 93 7.01 -11.37 -22.46
CA MET A 93 5.74 -10.84 -22.95
C MET A 93 5.94 -9.72 -23.98
N ALA A 94 6.81 -8.74 -23.71
CA ALA A 94 7.09 -7.66 -24.64
C ALA A 94 7.68 -8.19 -25.97
N ASP A 95 8.63 -9.13 -25.91
CA ASP A 95 9.26 -9.72 -27.09
C ASP A 95 8.27 -10.52 -27.95
N SER A 96 7.20 -11.07 -27.35
CA SER A 96 6.15 -11.79 -28.08
C SER A 96 5.12 -10.91 -28.79
N MET A 97 5.12 -9.59 -28.56
CA MET A 97 4.11 -8.67 -29.09
C MET A 97 4.77 -7.45 -29.74
N SER A 98 4.42 -7.15 -31.00
CA SER A 98 4.98 -6.00 -31.70
C SER A 98 4.50 -4.66 -31.11
N GLY A 99 5.43 -3.73 -30.93
CA GLY A 99 5.14 -2.38 -30.45
C GLY A 99 4.96 -2.25 -28.93
N TYR A 100 5.36 -3.26 -28.15
CA TYR A 100 5.40 -3.20 -26.69
C TYR A 100 6.81 -2.98 -26.16
N GLU A 101 6.90 -2.27 -25.04
CA GLU A 101 8.14 -1.99 -24.31
C GLU A 101 7.97 -2.32 -22.82
N VAL A 102 9.09 -2.59 -22.15
CA VAL A 102 9.11 -2.81 -20.70
C VAL A 102 9.60 -1.55 -20.01
N VAL A 103 8.79 -1.02 -19.11
CA VAL A 103 9.13 0.12 -18.25
C VAL A 103 9.39 -0.39 -16.84
N TYR A 104 10.63 -0.26 -16.37
CA TYR A 104 10.99 -0.53 -14.98
C TYR A 104 10.42 0.55 -14.07
N ARG A 105 9.82 0.12 -12.96
CA ARG A 105 9.27 0.96 -11.91
C ARG A 105 9.92 0.52 -10.61
N PRO A 106 10.85 1.32 -10.05
CA PRO A 106 11.50 0.96 -8.80
C PRO A 106 10.47 0.84 -7.69
N GLY A 107 10.71 -0.11 -6.80
CA GLY A 107 9.95 -0.31 -5.58
C GLY A 107 9.99 0.92 -4.70
N GLU A 108 9.00 1.03 -3.84
CA GLU A 108 8.82 2.21 -3.01
C GLU A 108 8.50 1.84 -1.57
N ASN A 109 8.99 2.66 -0.64
CA ASN A 109 8.59 2.65 0.76
C ASN A 109 7.58 3.78 0.97
N ALA A 110 6.34 3.58 0.50
CA ALA A 110 5.38 4.67 0.32
C ALA A 110 5.15 5.47 1.60
N ARG A 111 5.11 4.82 2.77
CA ARG A 111 4.98 5.53 4.06
C ARG A 111 6.18 6.45 4.31
N CYS A 112 7.39 5.93 4.15
CA CYS A 112 8.62 6.69 4.37
C CYS A 112 8.72 7.87 3.39
N MET A 113 8.32 7.68 2.13
CA MET A 113 8.45 8.70 1.09
C MET A 113 7.57 9.93 1.32
N GLY A 114 6.36 9.80 1.89
CA GLY A 114 5.42 10.94 1.94
C GLY A 114 4.60 11.09 3.23
N TYR A 115 4.58 10.09 4.11
CA TYR A 115 3.67 10.09 5.28
C TYR A 115 4.41 10.02 6.62
N CYS A 116 5.69 9.71 6.61
CA CYS A 116 6.49 9.56 7.81
C CYS A 116 7.01 10.93 8.26
N SER A 117 6.50 11.41 9.40
CA SER A 117 6.92 12.69 10.02
C SER A 117 8.37 12.70 10.51
N VAL A 118 9.01 11.53 10.53
CA VAL A 118 10.35 11.32 11.11
C VAL A 118 11.40 10.89 10.09
N VAL A 119 11.06 10.91 8.80
CA VAL A 119 11.92 10.37 7.73
C VAL A 119 13.29 11.06 7.67
N ASP A 120 13.34 12.37 7.89
CA ASP A 120 14.56 13.18 7.76
C ASP A 120 15.64 12.79 8.79
N PHE A 121 15.25 12.14 9.88
CA PHE A 121 16.14 11.66 10.94
C PHE A 121 16.12 10.13 11.08
N CYS A 122 15.44 9.43 10.18
CA CYS A 122 15.32 7.98 10.24
C CYS A 122 16.53 7.27 9.60
N LYS A 123 17.32 6.56 10.42
CA LYS A 123 18.45 5.75 9.95
C LYS A 123 18.03 4.69 8.94
N GLN A 124 16.92 3.99 9.21
CA GLN A 124 16.40 2.96 8.31
C GLN A 124 16.05 3.54 6.93
N ALA A 125 15.42 4.73 6.87
CA ALA A 125 15.10 5.38 5.60
C ALA A 125 16.36 5.74 4.80
N LYS A 126 17.41 6.21 5.49
CA LYS A 126 18.72 6.49 4.89
C LYS A 126 19.39 5.23 4.34
N GLU A 127 19.38 4.14 5.10
CA GLU A 127 19.93 2.84 4.68
C GLU A 127 19.17 2.26 3.48
N LEU A 128 17.85 2.44 3.45
CA LEU A 128 16.99 2.01 2.34
C LEU A 128 17.03 2.96 1.13
N GLY A 129 17.78 4.06 1.20
CA GLY A 129 17.87 5.04 0.11
C GLY A 129 16.55 5.72 -0.24
N VAL A 130 15.66 5.91 0.74
CA VAL A 130 14.34 6.51 0.49
C VAL A 130 14.49 7.98 0.07
N VAL A 131 13.92 8.31 -1.09
CA VAL A 131 13.77 9.70 -1.54
C VAL A 131 12.41 10.23 -1.11
N LYS A 132 12.40 11.31 -0.32
CA LYS A 132 11.18 11.97 0.13
C LYS A 132 10.47 12.61 -1.08
N ARG A 133 9.17 12.39 -1.19
CA ARG A 133 8.32 13.12 -2.14
C ARG A 133 8.00 14.47 -1.50
N ASP A 134 8.44 15.55 -2.14
CA ASP A 134 7.96 16.87 -1.79
C ASP A 134 6.46 16.92 -2.10
N GLY A 135 5.67 17.22 -1.07
CA GLY A 135 4.21 17.29 -1.14
C GLY A 135 3.71 18.59 -1.72
#